data_AF-Q6X9X9-F1
#
_entry.id   AF-Q6X9X9-F1
#
_cell.length_a   1.000
_cell.length_b   1.000
_cell.length_c   1.000
_cell.angle_alpha   90.00
_cell.angle_beta   90.00
_cell.angle_gamma   90.00
#
_symmetry.space_group_name_H-M   'P 1'
#
loop_
_entity.id
_entity.type
_entity.pdbx_description
1 polymer ?
#
loop_
_entity_poly.entity_id
_entity_poly.type
_entity_poly.pdbx_seq_one_letter_code
_entity_poly.pdbx_strand_id
1 'polypeptide(L)'
;VRAAVLKMKDPKQIIRDMEKLDEMEFNPVQQPQLNEKVLKDKRKKLRETFERILRLYEKENPDIYKELRKLEVEYEQKRAQLSQYFDAVKNAQHVEVESIPLPDMPHAPSNILIQDISLPGAQPPSILKK
;
A
#
# COMPACT_ATOMS: atom_id res chain seq x y z
N VAL A 1 17.52 -29.59 -23.30
CA VAL A 1 16.81 -28.44 -23.91
C VAL A 1 16.40 -27.36 -22.90
N ARG A 2 15.71 -27.66 -21.78
CA ARG A 2 15.24 -26.62 -20.82
C ARG A 2 16.35 -25.79 -20.14
N ALA A 3 17.50 -26.38 -19.76
CA ALA A 3 18.56 -25.66 -19.04
C ALA A 3 19.24 -24.54 -19.86
N ALA A 4 19.39 -24.72 -21.18
CA ALA A 4 20.00 -23.73 -22.06
C ALA A 4 19.15 -22.45 -22.18
N VAL A 5 17.82 -22.60 -22.21
CA VAL A 5 16.87 -21.46 -22.24
C VAL A 5 16.92 -20.66 -20.94
N LEU A 6 17.14 -21.31 -19.79
CA LEU A 6 17.28 -20.63 -18.51
C LEU A 6 18.60 -19.84 -18.40
N LYS A 7 19.71 -20.31 -19.01
CA LYS A 7 20.98 -19.55 -19.05
C LYS A 7 20.91 -18.32 -19.97
N MET A 8 20.04 -18.34 -20.99
CA MET A 8 19.82 -17.19 -21.88
C MET A 8 18.85 -16.14 -21.29
N LYS A 9 18.07 -16.50 -20.27
CA LYS A 9 17.19 -15.55 -19.59
C LYS A 9 17.97 -14.81 -18.52
N ASP A 10 18.04 -13.48 -18.68
CA ASP A 10 18.59 -12.61 -17.66
C ASP A 10 17.71 -12.69 -16.39
N PRO A 11 18.25 -13.08 -15.22
CA PRO A 11 17.47 -13.14 -13.99
C PRO A 11 16.91 -11.78 -13.56
N LYS A 12 17.57 -10.66 -13.93
CA LYS A 12 17.05 -9.31 -13.72
C LYS A 12 15.80 -9.06 -14.56
N GLN A 13 15.75 -9.62 -15.76
CA GLN A 13 14.56 -9.53 -16.62
C GLN A 13 13.37 -10.27 -16.01
N ILE A 14 13.59 -11.40 -15.32
CA ILE A 14 12.50 -12.13 -14.64
C ILE A 14 11.90 -11.28 -13.53
N ILE A 15 12.73 -10.60 -12.74
CA ILE A 15 12.27 -9.67 -11.71
C ILE A 15 11.43 -8.55 -12.34
N ARG A 16 11.94 -7.89 -13.40
CA ARG A 16 11.19 -6.85 -14.12
C ARG A 16 9.87 -7.33 -14.70
N ASP A 17 9.83 -8.54 -15.26
CA ASP A 17 8.60 -9.13 -15.79
C ASP A 17 7.58 -9.41 -14.67
N MET A 18 8.05 -9.83 -13.47
CA MET A 18 7.19 -9.96 -12.30
C MET A 18 6.69 -8.60 -11.81
N GLU A 19 7.56 -7.59 -11.70
CA GLU A 19 7.16 -6.23 -11.30
C GLU A 19 6.09 -5.67 -12.24
N LYS A 20 6.26 -5.85 -13.55
CA LYS A 20 5.30 -5.37 -14.54
C LYS A 20 3.95 -6.09 -14.44
N LEU A 21 3.94 -7.37 -14.10
CA LEU A 21 2.70 -8.10 -13.81
C LEU A 21 2.01 -7.55 -12.56
N ASP A 22 2.79 -7.23 -11.54
CA ASP A 22 2.29 -6.69 -10.27
C ASP A 22 1.70 -5.29 -10.47
N GLU A 23 2.37 -4.42 -11.24
CA GLU A 23 1.87 -3.10 -11.62
C GLU A 23 0.56 -3.17 -12.42
N MET A 24 0.38 -4.21 -13.25
CA MET A 24 -0.87 -4.47 -13.97
C MET A 24 -1.98 -5.02 -13.07
N GLU A 25 -1.64 -5.83 -12.05
CA GLU A 25 -2.58 -6.40 -11.08
C GLU A 25 -3.08 -5.34 -10.09
N PHE A 26 -2.17 -4.51 -9.59
CA PHE A 26 -2.42 -3.49 -8.57
C PHE A 26 -2.73 -2.11 -9.16
N ASN A 27 -3.20 -2.02 -10.40
CA ASN A 27 -3.61 -0.75 -10.97
C ASN A 27 -4.96 -0.31 -10.37
N PRO A 28 -5.03 0.78 -9.59
CA PRO A 28 -6.29 1.21 -8.98
C PRO A 28 -7.20 1.97 -9.95
N VAL A 29 -6.69 2.38 -11.12
CA VAL A 29 -7.40 3.18 -12.13
C VAL A 29 -8.06 2.31 -13.19
N GLN A 30 -7.39 1.24 -13.62
CA GLN A 30 -7.91 0.28 -14.58
C GLN A 30 -8.08 -1.09 -13.94
N GLN A 31 -9.28 -1.67 -14.07
CA GLN A 31 -9.46 -3.09 -13.77
C GLN A 31 -8.50 -3.93 -14.61
N PRO A 32 -7.85 -4.95 -14.04
CA PRO A 32 -6.94 -5.81 -14.78
C PRO A 32 -7.65 -6.40 -16.01
N GLN A 33 -7.11 -6.14 -17.20
CA GLN A 33 -7.59 -6.72 -18.46
C GLN A 33 -7.39 -8.26 -18.47
N LEU A 34 -6.44 -8.76 -17.67
CA LEU A 34 -6.16 -10.18 -17.50
C LEU A 34 -6.89 -10.73 -16.26
N ASN A 35 -7.44 -11.93 -16.41
CA ASN A 35 -8.04 -12.69 -15.31
C ASN A 35 -7.04 -12.92 -14.16
N GLU A 36 -7.42 -12.67 -12.90
CA GLU A 36 -6.56 -12.84 -11.71
C GLU A 36 -5.87 -14.20 -11.67
N LYS A 37 -6.58 -15.26 -12.08
CA LYS A 37 -6.05 -16.62 -12.11
C LYS A 37 -4.83 -16.73 -13.04
N VAL A 38 -4.86 -16.05 -14.18
CA VAL A 38 -3.75 -16.06 -15.16
C VAL A 38 -2.56 -15.26 -14.66
N LEU A 39 -2.79 -14.11 -14.01
CA LEU A 39 -1.74 -13.30 -13.40
C LEU A 39 -1.02 -14.08 -12.29
N LYS A 40 -1.78 -14.73 -11.40
CA LYS A 40 -1.24 -15.62 -10.36
C LYS A 40 -0.42 -16.77 -10.96
N ASP A 41 -0.90 -17.42 -12.02
CA ASP A 41 -0.19 -18.52 -12.69
C ASP A 41 1.12 -18.06 -13.37
N LYS A 42 1.09 -16.92 -14.08
CA LYS A 42 2.27 -16.31 -14.70
C LYS A 42 3.31 -15.91 -13.64
N ARG A 43 2.87 -15.25 -12.55
CA ARG A 43 3.74 -14.87 -11.43
C ARG A 43 4.39 -16.11 -10.82
N LYS A 44 3.62 -17.19 -10.59
CA LYS A 44 4.14 -18.46 -10.10
C LYS A 44 5.23 -19.04 -11.01
N LYS A 45 5.00 -19.09 -12.32
CA LYS A 45 5.99 -19.57 -13.30
C LYS A 45 7.27 -18.74 -13.32
N LEU A 46 7.17 -17.41 -13.22
CA LEU A 46 8.34 -16.55 -13.16
C LEU A 46 9.14 -16.78 -11.87
N ARG A 47 8.45 -16.93 -10.73
CA ARG A 47 9.07 -17.27 -9.45
C ARG A 47 9.81 -18.60 -9.49
N GLU A 48 9.17 -19.65 -10.02
CA GLU A 48 9.82 -20.96 -10.19
C GLU A 48 11.03 -20.88 -11.12
N THR A 49 10.96 -20.05 -12.16
CA THR A 49 12.10 -19.82 -13.05
C THR A 49 13.23 -19.11 -12.31
N PHE A 50 12.93 -18.09 -11.51
CA PHE A 50 13.90 -17.35 -10.71
C PHE A 50 14.59 -18.24 -9.67
N GLU A 51 13.84 -19.06 -8.93
CA GLU A 51 14.40 -20.03 -7.97
C GLU A 51 15.36 -21.01 -8.64
N ARG A 52 15.01 -21.47 -9.84
CA ARG A 52 15.89 -22.36 -10.60
C ARG A 52 17.19 -21.67 -11.01
N ILE A 53 17.13 -20.39 -11.33
CA ILE A 53 18.32 -19.58 -11.65
C ILE A 53 19.14 -19.30 -10.40
N LEU A 54 18.51 -19.00 -9.27
CA LEU A 54 19.19 -18.84 -7.97
C LEU A 54 20.03 -20.07 -7.62
N ARG A 55 19.45 -21.28 -7.69
CA ARG A 55 20.18 -22.53 -7.42
C ARG A 55 21.34 -22.79 -8.39
N LEU A 56 21.23 -22.28 -9.62
CA LEU A 56 22.29 -22.40 -10.62
C LEU A 56 23.46 -21.46 -10.29
N TYR A 57 23.17 -20.20 -9.97
CA TYR A 57 24.20 -19.24 -9.56
C TYR A 57 24.77 -19.48 -8.18
N GLU A 58 24.03 -20.12 -7.27
CA GLU A 58 24.57 -20.55 -5.97
C GLU A 58 25.84 -21.42 -6.14
N LYS A 59 25.88 -22.24 -7.19
CA LYS A 59 27.02 -23.11 -7.50
C LYS A 59 27.98 -22.53 -8.53
N GLU A 60 27.50 -21.77 -9.52
CA GLU A 60 28.34 -21.22 -10.59
C GLU A 60 29.01 -19.88 -10.20
N ASN A 61 28.33 -18.98 -9.49
CA ASN A 61 28.86 -17.67 -9.10
C ASN A 61 28.18 -17.10 -7.82
N PRO A 62 28.83 -17.19 -6.65
CA PRO A 62 28.25 -16.72 -5.40
C PRO A 62 28.02 -15.20 -5.35
N ASP A 63 28.78 -14.40 -6.11
CA ASP A 63 28.58 -12.95 -6.20
C ASP A 63 27.26 -12.60 -6.92
N ILE A 64 26.96 -13.28 -8.03
CA ILE A 64 25.69 -13.11 -8.73
C ILE A 64 24.54 -13.58 -7.83
N TYR A 65 24.70 -14.69 -7.12
CA TYR A 65 23.70 -15.16 -6.17
C TYR A 65 23.35 -14.10 -5.10
N LYS A 66 24.36 -13.42 -4.53
CA LYS A 66 24.14 -12.32 -3.58
C LYS A 66 23.37 -11.15 -4.21
N GLU A 67 23.71 -10.78 -5.45
CA GLU A 67 23.01 -9.73 -6.18
C GLU A 67 21.54 -10.10 -6.44
N LEU A 68 21.28 -11.35 -6.84
CA LEU A 68 19.93 -11.86 -7.05
C LEU A 68 19.10 -11.89 -5.76
N ARG A 69 19.71 -12.24 -4.63
CA ARG A 69 19.08 -12.15 -3.30
C ARG A 69 18.71 -10.71 -2.94
N LYS A 70 19.54 -9.74 -3.29
CA LYS A 70 19.22 -8.32 -3.07
C LYS A 70 18.04 -7.89 -3.94
N LEU A 71 18.03 -8.28 -5.21
CA LEU A 71 16.93 -7.99 -6.13
C LEU A 71 15.61 -8.64 -5.68
N GLU A 72 15.64 -9.84 -5.12
CA GLU A 72 14.46 -10.50 -4.54
C GLU A 72 13.83 -9.64 -3.43
N VAL A 73 14.67 -9.11 -2.52
CA VAL A 73 14.21 -8.26 -1.42
C VAL A 73 13.65 -6.93 -1.95
N GLU A 74 14.32 -6.31 -2.93
CA GLU A 74 13.86 -5.07 -3.54
C GLU A 74 12.51 -5.24 -4.24
N TYR A 75 12.34 -6.35 -4.97
CA TYR A 75 11.08 -6.74 -5.57
C TYR A 75 9.96 -6.90 -4.53
N GLU A 76 10.23 -7.58 -3.42
CA GLU A 76 9.24 -7.79 -2.36
C GLU A 76 8.81 -6.48 -1.70
N GLN A 77 9.75 -5.56 -1.46
CA GLN A 77 9.45 -4.22 -0.98
C GLN A 77 8.58 -3.43 -1.96
N LYS A 78 8.92 -3.45 -3.25
CA LYS A 78 8.14 -2.75 -4.28
C LYS A 78 6.72 -3.32 -4.39
N ARG A 79 6.58 -4.64 -4.30
CA ARG A 79 5.28 -5.31 -4.29
C ARG A 79 4.46 -4.94 -3.06
N ALA A 80 5.07 -4.86 -1.88
CA ALA A 80 4.39 -4.43 -0.67
C ALA A 80 3.86 -2.98 -0.82
N GLN A 81 4.67 -2.08 -1.38
CA GLN A 81 4.26 -0.70 -1.67
C GLN A 81 3.08 -0.64 -2.66
N LEU A 82 3.14 -1.41 -3.75
CA LEU A 82 2.05 -1.49 -4.73
C LEU A 82 0.76 -2.02 -4.10
N SER A 83 0.85 -3.08 -3.30
CA SER A 83 -0.31 -3.64 -2.60
C SER A 83 -0.90 -2.66 -1.60
N GLN A 84 -0.07 -1.95 -0.84
CA GLN A 84 -0.50 -0.95 0.14
C GLN A 84 -1.17 0.25 -0.55
N TYR A 85 -0.60 0.73 -1.65
CA TYR A 85 -1.18 1.82 -2.44
C TYR A 85 -2.53 1.41 -3.04
N PHE A 86 -2.62 0.20 -3.60
CA PHE A 86 -3.87 -0.32 -4.13
C PHE A 86 -4.94 -0.44 -3.05
N ASP A 87 -4.61 -0.98 -1.88
CA ASP A 87 -5.52 -1.05 -0.74
C ASP A 87 -5.95 0.34 -0.25
N ALA A 88 -5.01 1.27 -0.10
CA ALA A 88 -5.30 2.64 0.30
C ALA A 88 -6.23 3.35 -0.68
N VAL A 89 -6.02 3.21 -1.99
CA VAL A 89 -6.88 3.82 -3.01
C VAL A 89 -8.25 3.13 -3.05
N LYS A 90 -8.30 1.81 -2.93
CA LYS A 90 -9.57 1.07 -2.85
C LYS A 90 -10.37 1.41 -1.61
N ASN A 91 -9.71 1.52 -0.46
CA ASN A 91 -10.29 1.92 0.80
C ASN A 91 -10.81 3.36 0.72
N ALA A 92 -10.00 4.31 0.21
CA ALA A 92 -10.45 5.69 0.00
C ALA A 92 -11.64 5.81 -0.98
N GLN A 93 -11.75 4.92 -1.97
CA GLN A 93 -12.93 4.83 -2.85
C GLN A 93 -14.14 4.15 -2.19
N HIS A 94 -13.92 3.27 -1.20
CA HIS A 94 -14.97 2.55 -0.46
C HIS A 94 -15.39 3.23 0.85
N VAL A 95 -14.66 4.23 1.35
CA VAL A 95 -15.11 5.02 2.51
C VAL A 95 -16.39 5.74 2.13
N GLU A 96 -17.51 5.15 2.58
CA GLU A 96 -18.82 5.79 2.58
C GLU A 96 -18.72 7.04 3.46
N VAL A 97 -18.84 8.21 2.84
CA VAL A 97 -18.65 9.55 3.44
C VAL A 97 -19.52 9.78 4.69
N GLU A 98 -20.56 8.95 4.88
CA GLU A 98 -21.52 9.01 5.98
C GLU A 98 -21.04 8.35 7.29
N SER A 99 -19.90 7.64 7.28
CA SER A 99 -19.37 6.92 8.46
C SER A 99 -18.15 7.57 9.10
N ILE A 100 -17.75 8.78 8.71
CA ILE A 100 -16.67 9.50 9.40
C ILE A 100 -17.22 9.90 10.78
N PRO A 101 -16.74 9.34 11.90
CA PRO A 101 -17.18 9.78 13.21
C PRO A 101 -16.77 11.25 13.35
N LEU A 102 -17.73 12.11 13.67
CA LEU A 102 -17.37 13.46 14.11
C LEU A 102 -16.46 13.30 15.33
N PRO A 103 -15.31 13.99 15.38
CA PRO A 103 -14.43 13.93 16.53
C PRO A 103 -15.22 14.31 17.78
N ASP A 104 -15.21 13.45 18.81
CA ASP A 104 -15.77 13.77 20.12
C ASP A 104 -15.15 15.08 20.59
N MET A 105 -15.99 16.12 20.70
CA MET A 105 -15.57 17.41 21.21
C MET A 105 -14.99 17.17 22.59
N PRO A 106 -13.71 17.48 22.86
CA PRO A 106 -13.15 17.28 24.17
C PRO A 106 -14.00 18.12 25.12
N HIS A 107 -14.75 17.45 26.00
CA HIS A 107 -15.41 18.09 27.12
C HIS A 107 -14.29 18.81 27.87
N ALA A 108 -14.27 20.13 27.76
CA ALA A 108 -13.39 20.96 28.56
C ALA A 108 -13.59 20.54 30.03
N PRO A 109 -12.54 20.21 30.79
CA PRO A 109 -12.69 19.98 32.21
C PRO A 109 -13.17 21.29 32.83
N SER A 110 -14.45 21.35 33.16
CA SER A 110 -15.07 22.39 33.98
C SER A 110 -14.45 22.36 35.36
N ASN A 111 -13.28 22.99 35.52
CA ASN A 111 -12.65 23.24 36.81
C ASN A 111 -11.68 24.42 36.76
N ILE A 112 -12.07 25.51 36.09
CA ILE A 112 -11.49 26.83 36.36
C ILE A 112 -12.35 27.49 37.43
N LEU A 113 -11.77 27.56 38.62
CA LEU A 113 -12.15 28.42 39.73
C LEU A 113 -12.45 29.85 39.21
N ILE A 114 -13.72 30.23 39.24
CA ILE A 114 -14.18 31.59 38.94
C ILE A 114 -13.71 32.48 40.10
N GLN A 115 -12.54 33.10 39.94
CA GLN A 115 -12.15 34.28 40.71
C GLN A 115 -12.28 35.50 39.81
N ASP A 116 -13.30 36.30 40.15
CA ASP A 116 -13.37 37.76 40.02
C ASP A 116 -12.81 38.39 38.74
N ILE A 117 -13.67 38.58 37.74
CA ILE A 117 -13.55 39.71 36.81
C ILE A 117 -14.91 40.39 36.65
N SER A 118 -14.94 41.66 37.03
CA SER A 118 -16.12 42.53 37.04
C SER A 118 -16.65 42.83 35.62
N LEU A 119 -17.99 42.93 35.51
CA LEU A 119 -18.74 43.38 34.33
C LEU A 119 -18.28 44.76 33.81
N PRO A 120 -18.45 45.03 32.50
CA PRO A 120 -19.26 46.18 32.11
C PRO A 120 -20.07 45.92 30.82
N GLY A 121 -21.40 45.98 30.90
CA GLY A 121 -22.23 45.93 29.69
C GLY A 121 -23.69 45.60 29.97
N ALA A 122 -24.44 46.61 30.39
CA ALA A 122 -25.87 46.52 30.65
C ALA A 122 -26.69 46.18 29.40
N GLN A 123 -27.70 45.31 29.56
CA GLN A 123 -29.04 45.54 28.99
C GLN A 123 -30.11 44.88 29.88
N PRO A 124 -31.09 45.63 30.42
CA PRO A 124 -32.20 45.04 31.17
C PRO A 124 -33.23 44.37 30.23
N PRO A 125 -33.96 43.33 30.69
CA PRO A 125 -34.98 42.67 29.91
C PRO A 125 -36.19 43.58 29.68
N SER A 126 -36.65 43.64 28.43
CA SER A 126 -37.81 44.41 27.99
C SER A 126 -39.10 43.79 28.57
N ILE A 127 -39.84 44.55 29.37
CA ILE A 127 -41.19 44.20 29.81
C ILE A 127 -42.18 44.74 28.78
N LEU A 128 -42.76 43.87 27.97
CA LEU A 128 -44.06 44.16 27.37
C LEU A 128 -44.91 42.90 27.28
N LYS A 129 -45.70 42.68 28.34
CA LYS A 129 -46.95 41.93 28.28
C LYS A 129 -48.08 42.96 28.22
N LYS A 130 -48.83 42.98 27.11
CA LYS A 130 -50.27 43.23 27.13
C LYS A 130 -50.93 42.59 25.92
#